data_AF-A0A7R9Q2L6-F1
#
_entry.id   AF-A0A7R9Q2L6-F1
#
_cell.length_a   1.000
_cell.length_b   1.000
_cell.length_c   1.000
_cell.angle_alpha   90.00
_cell.angle_beta   90.00
_cell.angle_gamma   90.00
#
_symmetry.space_group_name_H-M   'P 1'
#
loop_
_entity.id
_entity.type
_entity.pdbx_description
1 polymer ?
#
loop_
_entity_poly.entity_id
_entity_poly.type
_entity_poly.pdbx_seq_one_letter_code
_entity_poly.pdbx_strand_id
1 'polypeptide(L)'
;MVMSDERITSRGWPIGTEVVARYHFSGKAEEDLSFEKGDILTITHQTRDPNWYKAKHVDGRDGLIPANYIQKRSEVKLNAMHWFHGKITRDEAEALLQPRDDGLFLVRESTNFPGDYTLCVCFNARVEHYRVIYKDNKLTIDEEEYFENLSQLVDVF
;
A
#
# COMPACT_ATOMS: atom_id res chain seq x y z
N MET A 1 -15.49 -2.66 35.87
CA MET A 1 -14.56 -3.76 35.56
C MET A 1 -14.03 -3.50 34.16
N VAL A 2 -12.76 -3.16 34.08
CA VAL A 2 -12.06 -2.74 32.85
C VAL A 2 -11.93 -3.93 31.90
N MET A 3 -12.26 -3.72 30.64
CA MET A 3 -11.69 -4.45 29.50
C MET A 3 -11.55 -3.41 28.38
N SER A 4 -10.56 -2.54 28.52
CA SER A 4 -10.04 -1.74 27.42
C SER A 4 -9.36 -2.71 26.46
N ASP A 5 -10.04 -2.98 25.34
CA ASP A 5 -9.52 -3.72 24.19
C ASP A 5 -8.36 -2.90 23.59
N GLU A 6 -7.14 -3.22 24.01
CA GLU A 6 -5.90 -2.80 23.37
C GLU A 6 -5.84 -3.41 21.97
N ARG A 7 -6.56 -2.80 21.02
CA ARG A 7 -6.37 -3.09 19.60
C ARG A 7 -5.00 -2.59 19.19
N ILE A 8 -4.08 -3.54 19.13
CA ILE A 8 -2.71 -3.43 18.63
C ILE A 8 -2.74 -2.75 17.25
N THR A 9 -2.51 -1.44 17.21
CA THR A 9 -2.09 -0.78 15.96
C THR A 9 -0.60 -1.05 15.79
N SER A 10 -0.24 -2.10 15.05
CA SER A 10 1.16 -2.31 14.66
C SER A 10 1.58 -1.19 13.69
N ARG A 11 2.15 -0.11 14.23
CA ARG A 11 2.64 1.05 13.46
C ARG A 11 3.85 0.76 12.57
N GLY A 12 4.36 -0.47 12.54
CA GLY A 12 5.58 -0.85 11.82
C GLY A 12 5.32 -1.89 10.72
N TRP A 13 6.16 -1.89 9.69
CA TRP A 13 6.07 -2.87 8.61
C TRP A 13 6.40 -4.29 9.13
N PRO A 14 5.60 -5.32 8.81
CA PRO A 14 5.87 -6.70 9.22
C PRO A 14 7.24 -7.20 8.73
N ILE A 15 7.82 -8.13 9.49
CA ILE A 15 9.00 -8.88 9.06
C ILE A 15 8.67 -9.64 7.77
N GLY A 16 9.59 -9.62 6.80
CA GLY A 16 9.40 -10.19 5.47
C GLY A 16 8.79 -9.20 4.46
N THR A 17 8.36 -8.00 4.88
CA THR A 17 7.86 -6.99 3.94
C THR A 17 8.95 -6.62 2.94
N GLU A 18 8.67 -6.77 1.65
CA GLU A 18 9.53 -6.29 0.57
C GLU A 18 9.30 -4.80 0.31
N VAL A 19 10.40 -4.07 0.21
CA VAL A 19 10.40 -2.61 0.05
C VAL A 19 11.36 -2.22 -1.05
N VAL A 20 11.10 -1.09 -1.68
CA VAL A 20 11.91 -0.49 -2.75
C VAL A 20 12.52 0.80 -2.22
N ALA A 21 13.82 0.99 -2.43
CA ALA A 21 14.50 2.24 -2.12
C ALA A 21 14.04 3.37 -3.06
N ARG A 22 13.47 4.45 -2.50
CA ARG A 22 13.06 5.65 -3.24
C ARG A 22 14.23 6.57 -3.58
N TYR A 23 15.28 6.53 -2.78
CA TYR A 23 16.49 7.36 -2.89
C TYR A 23 17.72 6.51 -2.58
N HIS A 24 18.90 7.00 -2.96
CA HIS A 24 20.15 6.41 -2.48
C HIS A 24 20.31 6.70 -0.98
N PHE A 25 20.98 5.81 -0.26
CA PHE A 25 21.38 6.04 1.12
C PHE A 25 22.81 5.55 1.32
N SER A 26 23.69 6.47 1.71
CA SER A 26 25.05 6.17 2.12
C SER A 26 25.12 6.18 3.64
N GLY A 27 25.07 4.98 4.23
CA GLY A 27 25.23 4.75 5.65
C GLY A 27 26.56 5.31 6.17
N LYS A 28 26.54 5.91 7.35
CA LYS A 28 27.74 6.47 7.99
C LYS A 28 28.17 5.68 9.21
N ALA A 29 27.23 4.97 9.83
CA ALA A 29 27.50 4.09 10.95
C ALA A 29 27.77 2.65 10.45
N GLU A 30 28.47 1.85 11.24
CA GLU A 30 28.81 0.47 10.88
C GLU A 30 27.55 -0.42 10.79
N GLU A 31 26.52 -0.07 11.56
CA GLU A 31 25.22 -0.71 11.58
C GLU A 31 24.30 -0.32 10.41
N ASP A 32 24.67 0.67 9.60
CA ASP A 32 23.84 1.16 8.48
C ASP A 32 23.99 0.27 7.24
N LEU A 33 22.87 -0.06 6.60
CA LEU A 33 22.86 -0.70 5.29
C LEU A 33 22.79 0.36 4.20
N SER A 34 23.87 0.54 3.44
CA SER A 34 23.88 1.40 2.26
C SER A 34 23.22 0.73 1.05
N PHE A 35 22.44 1.51 0.28
CA PHE A 35 21.67 1.02 -0.88
C PHE A 35 21.47 2.14 -1.93
N GLU A 36 21.18 1.74 -3.16
CA GLU A 36 20.88 2.62 -4.29
C GLU A 36 19.38 2.78 -4.52
N LYS A 37 18.98 3.85 -5.21
CA LYS A 37 17.58 4.04 -5.60
C LYS A 37 17.15 2.88 -6.50
N GLY A 38 16.02 2.24 -6.14
CA GLY A 38 15.45 1.10 -6.86
C GLY A 38 15.81 -0.25 -6.26
N ASP A 39 16.76 -0.31 -5.32
CA ASP A 39 17.12 -1.56 -4.65
C ASP A 39 15.92 -2.16 -3.91
N ILE A 40 15.85 -3.50 -3.93
CA ILE A 40 14.86 -4.26 -3.17
C ILE A 40 15.48 -4.69 -1.85
N LEU A 41 14.78 -4.35 -0.76
CA LEU A 41 15.18 -4.68 0.60
C LEU A 41 14.05 -5.45 1.27
N THR A 42 14.40 -6.35 2.19
CA THR A 42 13.43 -7.10 2.98
C THR A 42 13.53 -6.67 4.43
N ILE A 43 12.43 -6.20 5.02
CA ILE A 43 12.37 -5.85 6.44
C ILE A 43 12.62 -7.12 7.26
N THR A 44 13.64 -7.09 8.11
CA THR A 44 13.97 -8.21 9.00
C THR A 44 13.53 -7.94 10.43
N HIS A 45 13.61 -6.69 10.89
CA HIS A 45 13.20 -6.31 12.25
C HIS A 45 12.69 -4.87 12.31
N GLN A 46 11.70 -4.64 13.17
CA GLN A 46 11.29 -3.30 13.60
C GLN A 46 12.22 -2.86 14.73
N THR A 47 12.74 -1.64 14.65
CA THR A 47 13.55 -1.07 15.74
C THR A 47 12.67 -0.32 16.74
N ARG A 48 13.26 0.14 17.85
CA ARG A 48 12.57 1.02 18.80
C ARG A 48 12.33 2.42 18.22
N ASP A 49 13.11 2.83 17.22
CA ASP A 49 12.93 4.09 16.51
C ASP A 49 12.06 3.85 15.26
N PRO A 50 10.86 4.43 15.18
CA PRO A 50 9.97 4.24 14.03
C PRO A 50 10.54 4.79 12.71
N ASN A 51 11.58 5.63 12.77
CA ASN A 51 12.26 6.13 11.58
C ASN A 51 13.27 5.13 11.00
N TRP A 52 13.54 4.01 11.68
CA TRP A 52 14.56 3.05 11.27
C TRP A 52 14.05 1.61 11.32
N TYR A 53 14.36 0.85 10.28
CA TYR A 53 14.13 -0.58 10.22
C TYR A 53 15.47 -1.31 10.06
N LYS A 54 15.55 -2.55 10.54
CA LYS A 54 16.61 -3.45 10.11
C LYS A 54 16.14 -4.20 8.86
N ALA A 55 16.93 -4.17 7.80
CA ALA A 55 16.60 -4.83 6.54
C ALA A 55 17.77 -5.63 6.00
N LYS A 56 17.48 -6.49 5.03
CA LYS A 56 18.45 -7.27 4.27
C LYS A 56 18.32 -6.93 2.79
N HIS A 57 19.44 -6.66 2.14
CA HIS A 57 19.54 -6.50 0.70
C HIS A 57 19.68 -7.86 0.00
N VAL A 58 19.35 -7.92 -1.30
CA VAL A 58 19.35 -9.16 -2.08
C VAL A 58 20.71 -9.85 -2.20
N ASP A 59 21.80 -9.10 -2.02
CA ASP A 59 23.17 -9.62 -1.99
C ASP A 59 23.58 -10.22 -0.64
N GLY A 60 22.67 -10.23 0.34
CA GLY A 60 22.87 -10.82 1.65
C GLY A 60 23.32 -9.85 2.74
N ARG A 61 23.71 -8.60 2.40
CA ARG A 61 24.05 -7.57 3.39
C ARG A 61 22.83 -7.20 4.22
N ASP A 62 23.02 -6.94 5.51
CA ASP A 62 21.97 -6.48 6.42
C ASP A 62 22.42 -5.30 7.27
N GLY A 63 21.46 -4.50 7.71
CA GLY A 63 21.72 -3.32 8.53
C GLY A 63 20.50 -2.42 8.65
N LEU A 64 20.69 -1.25 9.24
CA LEU A 64 19.66 -0.26 9.47
C LEU A 64 19.41 0.58 8.22
N ILE A 65 18.12 0.85 7.96
CA ILE A 65 17.67 1.67 6.84
C ILE A 65 16.63 2.69 7.32
N PRO A 66 16.64 3.92 6.79
CA PRO A 66 15.67 4.94 7.15
C PRO A 66 14.31 4.69 6.48
N ALA A 67 13.23 4.74 7.28
CA ALA A 67 11.86 4.44 6.87
C ALA A 67 11.34 5.38 5.76
N ASN A 68 11.78 6.64 5.73
CA ASN A 68 11.37 7.62 4.73
C ASN A 68 12.09 7.48 3.38
N TYR A 69 13.08 6.59 3.28
CA TYR A 69 13.81 6.32 2.03
C TYR A 69 13.25 5.11 1.28
N ILE A 70 12.24 4.45 1.83
CA ILE A 70 11.69 3.21 1.30
C ILE A 70 10.20 3.33 1.06
N GLN A 71 9.69 2.47 0.18
CA GLN A 71 8.27 2.30 -0.11
C GLN A 71 7.96 0.81 -0.19
N LYS A 72 6.75 0.37 0.18
CA LYS A 72 6.38 -1.04 -0.03
C LYS A 72 6.42 -1.37 -1.51
N ARG A 73 7.02 -2.51 -1.86
CA ARG A 73 7.13 -2.95 -3.26
C ARG A 73 5.76 -3.14 -3.91
N SER A 74 4.76 -3.59 -3.15
CA SER A 74 3.38 -3.73 -3.61
C SER A 74 2.76 -2.39 -3.98
N GLU A 75 3.00 -1.31 -3.22
CA GLU A 75 2.52 0.03 -3.56
C GLU A 75 3.15 0.56 -4.86
N VAL A 76 4.44 0.31 -5.08
CA VAL A 76 5.11 0.68 -6.35
C VAL A 76 4.46 -0.02 -7.54
N LYS A 77 4.10 -1.31 -7.40
CA LYS A 77 3.37 -2.03 -8.45
C LYS A 77 1.99 -1.44 -8.69
N LEU A 78 1.25 -1.07 -7.63
CA LEU A 78 -0.06 -0.44 -7.76
C LEU A 78 0.04 0.92 -8.47
N ASN A 79 1.01 1.76 -8.11
CA ASN A 79 1.23 3.08 -8.74
C ASN A 79 1.58 3.01 -10.24
N ALA A 80 1.98 1.84 -10.74
CA ALA A 80 2.22 1.61 -12.17
C ALA A 80 0.95 1.17 -12.93
N MET A 81 -0.12 0.79 -12.22
CA MET A 81 -1.39 0.43 -12.82
C MET A 81 -2.14 1.71 -13.20
N HIS A 82 -2.49 1.85 -14.48
CA HIS A 82 -3.14 3.06 -15.00
C HIS A 82 -4.50 3.36 -14.33
N TRP A 83 -5.15 2.33 -13.77
CA TRP A 83 -6.42 2.46 -13.04
C TRP A 83 -6.24 2.81 -11.56
N PHE A 84 -5.02 2.84 -11.01
CA PHE A 84 -4.77 3.19 -9.62
C PHE A 84 -4.30 4.64 -9.51
N HIS A 85 -5.07 5.46 -8.79
CA HIS A 85 -4.82 6.90 -8.68
C HIS A 85 -4.31 7.33 -7.29
N GLY A 86 -4.05 6.37 -6.40
CA GLY A 86 -3.59 6.67 -5.05
C GLY A 86 -4.58 7.54 -4.27
N LYS A 87 -4.07 8.54 -3.54
CA LYS A 87 -4.86 9.40 -2.66
C LYS A 87 -5.49 10.57 -3.42
N ILE A 88 -6.64 10.32 -4.05
CA ILE A 88 -7.53 11.34 -4.59
C ILE A 88 -8.88 11.36 -3.86
N THR A 89 -9.53 12.52 -3.87
CA THR A 89 -10.87 12.73 -3.32
C THR A 89 -11.94 12.08 -4.19
N ARG A 90 -13.16 11.99 -3.65
CA ARG A 90 -14.33 11.52 -4.42
C ARG A 90 -14.58 12.42 -5.64
N ASP A 91 -14.54 13.73 -5.45
CA ASP A 91 -14.84 14.69 -6.50
C ASP A 91 -13.78 14.65 -7.62
N GLU A 92 -12.51 14.48 -7.27
CA GLU A 92 -11.43 14.27 -8.25
C GLU A 92 -11.64 12.97 -9.04
N ALA A 93 -12.08 11.89 -8.39
CA ALA A 93 -12.40 10.63 -9.07
C ALA A 93 -13.57 10.79 -10.05
N GLU A 94 -14.66 11.46 -9.64
CA GLU A 94 -15.81 11.71 -10.52
C GLU A 94 -15.48 12.61 -11.70
N ALA A 95 -14.51 13.53 -11.54
CA ALA A 95 -14.00 14.38 -12.61
C ALA A 95 -13.10 13.63 -13.61
N LEU A 96 -12.30 12.67 -13.15
CA LEU A 96 -11.46 11.82 -14.00
C LEU A 96 -12.26 10.76 -14.77
N LEU A 97 -13.42 10.36 -14.25
CA LEU A 97 -14.34 9.41 -14.87
C LEU A 97 -15.26 10.11 -15.89
N GLN A 98 -14.64 10.75 -16.88
CA GLN A 98 -15.30 11.44 -17.98
C GLN A 98 -14.67 11.06 -19.32
N PRO A 99 -15.46 10.77 -20.38
CA PRO A 99 -16.92 10.62 -20.36
C PRO A 99 -17.36 9.42 -19.49
N ARG A 100 -18.61 9.44 -19.01
CA ARG A 100 -19.18 8.39 -18.14
C ARG A 100 -19.60 7.16 -18.94
N ASP A 101 -18.63 6.57 -19.63
CA ASP A 101 -18.84 5.36 -20.41
C ASP A 101 -18.93 4.15 -19.47
N ASP A 102 -19.86 3.26 -19.76
CA ASP A 102 -20.04 2.04 -18.99
C ASP A 102 -18.74 1.21 -18.99
N GLY A 103 -18.32 0.78 -17.80
CA GLY A 103 -17.08 0.04 -17.60
C GLY A 103 -15.82 0.90 -17.42
N LEU A 104 -15.89 2.23 -17.55
CA LEU A 104 -14.78 3.09 -17.13
C LEU A 104 -14.65 3.06 -15.61
N PHE A 105 -13.45 2.81 -15.09
CA PHE A 105 -13.25 2.69 -13.65
C PHE A 105 -11.89 3.21 -13.19
N LEU A 106 -11.77 3.42 -11.88
CA LEU A 106 -10.50 3.64 -11.20
C LEU A 106 -10.54 3.15 -9.75
N VAL A 107 -9.38 2.91 -9.17
CA VAL A 107 -9.19 2.61 -7.76
C VAL A 107 -8.43 3.76 -7.10
N ARG A 108 -8.90 4.17 -5.93
CA ARG A 108 -8.25 5.18 -5.08
C ARG A 108 -8.11 4.70 -3.65
N GLU A 109 -7.20 5.30 -2.90
CA GLU A 109 -7.14 5.15 -1.45
C GLU A 109 -8.36 5.79 -0.80
N SER A 110 -8.90 5.14 0.24
CA SER A 110 -10.01 5.69 1.01
C SER A 110 -9.53 6.86 1.86
N THR A 111 -10.10 8.04 1.61
CA THR A 111 -9.84 9.25 2.40
C THR A 111 -10.52 9.22 3.77
N ASN A 112 -11.58 8.42 3.92
CA ASN A 112 -12.38 8.33 5.14
C ASN A 112 -11.94 7.17 6.05
N PHE A 113 -11.33 6.13 5.46
CA PHE A 113 -10.89 4.93 6.17
C PHE A 113 -9.45 4.60 5.78
N PRO A 114 -8.44 5.16 6.49
CA PRO A 114 -7.05 4.90 6.18
C PRO A 114 -6.72 3.42 6.19
N GLY A 115 -6.13 2.92 5.11
CA GLY A 115 -5.81 1.50 4.90
C GLY A 115 -6.76 0.77 3.96
N ASP A 116 -7.95 1.32 3.70
CA ASP A 116 -8.89 0.79 2.72
C ASP A 116 -8.71 1.44 1.34
N TYR A 117 -9.27 0.81 0.32
CA TYR A 117 -9.39 1.35 -1.02
C TYR A 117 -10.84 1.63 -1.39
N THR A 118 -11.06 2.29 -2.52
CA THR A 118 -12.38 2.51 -3.11
C THR A 118 -12.29 2.26 -4.60
N LEU A 119 -13.09 1.31 -5.10
CA LEU A 119 -13.31 1.06 -6.51
C LEU A 119 -14.44 2.00 -6.99
N CYS A 120 -14.15 2.80 -8.00
CA CYS A 120 -15.09 3.76 -8.59
C CYS A 120 -15.42 3.26 -10.01
N VAL A 121 -16.69 2.98 -10.31
CA VAL A 121 -17.11 2.38 -11.58
C VAL A 121 -18.19 3.21 -12.24
N CYS A 122 -18.03 3.50 -13.52
CA CYS A 122 -19.07 4.10 -14.36
C CYS A 122 -20.06 3.03 -14.81
N PHE A 123 -21.34 3.25 -14.51
CA PHE A 123 -22.44 2.45 -15.02
C PHE A 123 -23.72 3.29 -15.10
N ASN A 124 -24.45 3.20 -16.21
CA ASN A 124 -25.68 3.96 -16.46
C ASN A 124 -25.50 5.48 -16.24
N ALA A 125 -24.39 6.03 -16.75
CA ALA A 125 -24.01 7.45 -16.61
C ALA A 125 -23.84 7.94 -15.15
N ARG A 126 -23.67 7.02 -14.19
CA ARG A 126 -23.38 7.29 -12.78
C ARG A 126 -22.02 6.70 -12.41
N VAL A 127 -21.41 7.28 -11.38
CA VAL A 127 -20.21 6.72 -10.76
C VAL A 127 -20.63 6.08 -9.44
N GLU A 128 -20.51 4.76 -9.37
CA GLU A 128 -20.71 4.00 -8.15
C GLU A 128 -19.38 3.84 -7.41
N HIS A 129 -19.43 3.89 -6.08
CA HIS A 129 -18.22 3.82 -5.23
C HIS A 129 -18.33 2.66 -4.25
N TYR A 130 -17.53 1.62 -4.48
CA TYR A 130 -17.46 0.42 -3.67
C TYR A 130 -16.25 0.50 -2.74
N ARG A 131 -16.48 0.35 -1.44
CA ARG A 131 -15.39 0.27 -0.47
C ARG A 131 -14.72 -1.10 -0.59
N VAL A 132 -13.41 -1.11 -0.76
CA VAL A 132 -12.59 -2.33 -0.74
C VAL A 132 -11.90 -2.40 0.62
N ILE A 133 -12.23 -3.42 1.38
CA ILE A 133 -11.83 -3.61 2.78
C ILE A 133 -10.69 -4.62 2.84
N TYR A 134 -9.66 -4.33 3.64
CA TYR A 134 -8.62 -5.31 3.97
C TYR A 134 -8.96 -6.06 5.26
N LYS A 135 -9.22 -7.37 5.16
CA LYS A 135 -9.63 -8.24 6.26
C LYS A 135 -8.95 -9.61 6.12
N ASP A 136 -8.42 -10.14 7.22
CA ASP A 136 -7.77 -11.47 7.26
C ASP A 136 -6.69 -11.68 6.17
N ASN A 137 -5.89 -10.63 5.94
CA ASN A 137 -4.86 -10.55 4.89
C ASN A 137 -5.37 -10.62 3.44
N LYS A 138 -6.66 -10.39 3.22
CA LYS A 138 -7.29 -10.37 1.89
C LYS A 138 -8.12 -9.11 1.69
N LEU A 139 -8.49 -8.84 0.44
CA LEU A 139 -9.35 -7.72 0.04
C LEU A 139 -10.75 -8.24 -0.30
N THR A 140 -11.78 -7.48 0.05
CA THR A 140 -13.18 -7.80 -0.27
C THR A 140 -14.03 -6.53 -0.43
N ILE A 141 -15.13 -6.62 -1.18
CA ILE A 141 -16.13 -5.55 -1.31
C ILE A 141 -17.42 -5.91 -0.54
N ASP A 142 -17.78 -7.20 -0.53
CA ASP A 142 -19.07 -7.72 -0.04
C ASP A 142 -18.95 -8.64 1.18
N GLU A 143 -17.73 -8.93 1.63
CA GLU A 143 -17.40 -9.95 2.65
C GLU A 143 -17.72 -11.40 2.27
N GLU A 144 -18.06 -11.67 1.00
CA GLU A 144 -18.29 -13.01 0.45
C GLU A 144 -17.13 -13.46 -0.42
N GLU A 145 -16.64 -12.59 -1.31
CA GLU A 145 -15.49 -12.86 -2.17
C GLU A 145 -14.22 -12.19 -1.65
N TYR A 146 -13.09 -12.91 -1.75
CA TYR A 146 -11.81 -12.47 -1.18
C TYR A 146 -10.66 -12.60 -2.18
N PHE A 147 -9.86 -11.54 -2.29
CA PHE A 147 -8.78 -11.40 -3.25
C PHE A 147 -7.44 -11.17 -2.54
N GLU A 148 -6.34 -11.65 -3.11
CA GLU A 148 -5.02 -11.46 -2.51
C GLU A 148 -4.48 -10.03 -2.70
N ASN A 149 -4.93 -9.33 -3.75
CA ASN A 149 -4.48 -7.98 -4.09
C ASN A 149 -5.48 -7.27 -5.01
N LEU A 150 -5.31 -5.95 -5.18
CA LEU A 150 -6.21 -5.13 -6.00
C LEU A 150 -6.23 -5.54 -7.47
N SER A 151 -5.11 -6.04 -8.02
CA SER A 151 -5.09 -6.51 -9.41
C SER A 151 -6.06 -7.66 -9.62
N GLN A 152 -6.03 -8.67 -8.75
CA GLN A 152 -6.98 -9.79 -8.81
C GLN A 152 -8.43 -9.35 -8.65
N LEU A 153 -8.69 -8.39 -7.75
CA LEU A 153 -10.03 -7.85 -7.57
C LEU A 153 -10.50 -7.13 -8.84
N VAL A 154 -9.67 -6.30 -9.45
CA VAL A 154 -10.02 -5.56 -10.67
C VAL A 154 -10.24 -6.49 -11.85
N ASP A 155 -9.48 -7.58 -11.97
CA ASP A 155 -9.58 -8.52 -13.09
C ASP A 155 -10.92 -9.30 -13.15
N VAL A 156 -11.73 -9.27 -12.07
CA VAL A 156 -13.05 -9.93 -12.03
C VAL A 156 -14.24 -9.00 -12.26
N PHE A 157 -14.01 -7.68 -12.37
CA PHE A 157 -15.01 -6.67 -12.72
C PHE A 157 -14.92 -6.30 -14.20
#